data_AF-O24253-F1
#
_entry.id   AF-O24253-F1
#
_cell.length_a   1.000
_cell.length_b   1.000
_cell.length_c   1.000
_cell.angle_alpha   90.00
_cell.angle_beta   90.00
_cell.angle_gamma   90.00
#
_symmetry.space_group_name_H-M   'P 1'
#
loop_
_entity.id
_entity.type
_entity.pdbx_description
1 polymer ?
#
loop_
_entity_poly.entity_id
_entity_poly.type
_entity_poly.pdbx_seq_one_letter_code
_entity_poly.pdbx_strand_id
1 'polypeptide(L)'
;GGAGTIKKLTYVEDGETKYVLHKVELVDDANWENNYSIVGGVGLPDTVEKISFEAKLSAGPNGGSIAKLSVKYYTKGDAIPSEEEIKNGKAKGEGIFKALEGYCVANPDYN
;
A
#
# COMPACT_ATOMS: atom_id res chain seq x y z
N GLY A 1 12.25 8.68 -2.48
CA GLY A 1 12.08 9.28 -3.81
C GLY A 1 10.72 9.93 -3.87
N GLY A 2 10.63 11.12 -4.47
CA GLY A 2 9.38 11.88 -4.61
C GLY A 2 8.50 11.36 -5.74
N ALA A 3 7.49 12.16 -6.12
CA ALA A 3 6.55 11.85 -7.19
C ALA A 3 7.27 11.40 -8.49
N GLY A 4 6.75 10.37 -9.12
CA GLY A 4 7.32 9.71 -10.30
C GLY A 4 8.34 8.59 -9.98
N THR A 5 8.84 8.49 -8.76
CA THR A 5 9.77 7.41 -8.38
C THR A 5 9.11 6.04 -8.52
N ILE A 6 9.76 5.11 -9.23
CA ILE A 6 9.38 3.70 -9.28
C ILE A 6 10.24 2.90 -8.30
N LYS A 7 9.60 2.16 -7.39
CA LYS A 7 10.22 1.21 -6.47
C LYS A 7 9.80 -0.21 -6.84
N LYS A 8 10.73 -1.16 -6.86
CA LYS A 8 10.40 -2.58 -6.95
C LYS A 8 10.31 -3.16 -5.55
N LEU A 9 9.12 -3.60 -5.14
CA LEU A 9 8.92 -4.29 -3.87
C LEU A 9 8.90 -5.79 -4.14
N THR A 10 9.82 -6.54 -3.52
CA THR A 10 9.93 -8.00 -3.66
C THR A 10 9.48 -8.65 -2.36
N TYR A 11 8.67 -9.70 -2.44
CA TYR A 11 8.11 -10.40 -1.29
C TYR A 11 7.93 -11.88 -1.60
N VAL A 12 7.77 -12.70 -0.55
CA VAL A 12 7.45 -14.12 -0.67
C VAL A 12 5.98 -14.32 -0.32
N GLU A 13 5.26 -15.03 -1.17
CA GLU A 13 3.86 -15.39 -0.98
C GLU A 13 3.68 -16.84 -1.43
N ASP A 14 3.12 -17.69 -0.56
CA ASP A 14 2.94 -19.13 -0.80
C ASP A 14 4.22 -19.87 -1.23
N GLY A 15 5.37 -19.42 -0.72
CA GLY A 15 6.69 -19.97 -1.05
C GLY A 15 7.30 -19.46 -2.36
N GLU A 16 6.58 -18.62 -3.12
CA GLU A 16 7.05 -18.03 -4.37
C GLU A 16 7.57 -16.61 -4.16
N THR A 17 8.69 -16.28 -4.81
CA THR A 17 9.20 -14.91 -4.84
C THR A 17 8.45 -14.10 -5.90
N LYS A 18 7.72 -13.07 -5.45
CA LYS A 18 6.91 -12.18 -6.27
C LYS A 18 7.42 -10.74 -6.16
N TYR A 19 6.93 -9.87 -7.06
CA TYR A 19 7.22 -8.45 -6.97
C TYR A 19 6.08 -7.59 -7.53
N VAL A 20 6.03 -6.35 -7.06
CA VAL A 20 5.21 -5.27 -7.61
C VAL A 20 6.04 -4.03 -7.89
N LEU A 21 5.63 -3.25 -8.89
CA LEU A 21 6.20 -1.94 -9.20
C LEU A 21 5.33 -0.86 -8.56
N HIS A 22 5.86 -0.26 -7.50
CA HIS A 22 5.25 0.78 -6.72
C HIS A 22 5.72 2.15 -7.22
N LYS A 23 4.83 2.89 -7.88
CA LYS A 23 5.07 4.26 -8.31
C LYS A 23 4.57 5.24 -7.26
N VAL A 24 5.46 6.13 -6.82
CA VAL A 24 5.09 7.26 -5.95
C VAL A 24 4.37 8.30 -6.81
N GLU A 25 3.16 8.69 -6.41
CA GLU A 25 2.36 9.71 -7.09
C GLU A 25 2.42 11.05 -6.36
N LEU A 26 2.41 11.03 -5.02
CA LEU A 26 2.52 12.21 -4.17
C LEU A 26 3.31 11.88 -2.91
N VAL A 27 4.13 12.82 -2.46
CA VAL A 27 4.67 12.87 -1.10
C VAL A 27 4.40 14.27 -0.58
N ASP A 28 3.61 14.38 0.48
CA ASP A 28 3.30 15.63 1.16
C ASP A 28 3.56 15.44 2.66
N ASP A 29 4.78 15.76 3.06
CA ASP A 29 5.24 15.63 4.44
C ASP A 29 4.55 16.64 5.38
N ALA A 30 4.02 17.75 4.85
CA ALA A 30 3.34 18.76 5.65
C ALA A 30 1.94 18.27 6.10
N ASN A 31 1.26 17.50 5.24
CA ASN A 31 -0.08 16.95 5.51
C ASN A 31 -0.08 15.46 5.88
N TRP A 32 1.10 14.83 5.97
CA TRP A 32 1.28 13.40 6.20
C TRP A 32 0.51 12.53 5.17
N GLU A 33 0.57 12.96 3.91
CA GLU A 33 -0.07 12.29 2.78
C GLU A 33 0.98 11.65 1.86
N ASN A 34 0.69 10.42 1.44
CA ASN A 34 1.49 9.68 0.47
C ASN A 34 0.57 8.92 -0.47
N ASN A 35 0.58 9.30 -1.74
CA ASN A 35 -0.21 8.62 -2.76
C ASN A 35 0.73 7.80 -3.63
N TYR A 36 0.30 6.61 -3.98
CA TYR A 36 1.09 5.71 -4.80
C TYR A 36 0.19 4.84 -5.67
N SER A 37 0.79 4.19 -6.67
CA SER A 37 0.12 3.22 -7.50
C SER A 37 0.96 1.96 -7.69
N ILE A 38 0.29 0.83 -7.79
CA ILE A 38 0.90 -0.39 -8.30
C ILE A 38 0.65 -0.42 -9.81
N VAL A 39 1.73 -0.31 -10.58
CA VAL A 39 1.71 -0.13 -12.04
C VAL A 39 2.23 -1.34 -12.81
N GLY A 40 2.49 -2.45 -12.10
CA GLY A 40 2.94 -3.69 -12.72
C GLY A 40 3.56 -4.66 -11.71
N GLY A 41 4.08 -5.77 -12.23
CA GLY A 41 4.58 -6.90 -11.47
C GLY A 41 3.62 -8.09 -11.49
N VAL A 42 3.98 -9.15 -10.77
CA VAL A 42 3.24 -10.43 -10.73
C VAL A 42 2.25 -10.51 -9.56
N GLY A 43 2.10 -9.40 -8.81
CA GLY A 43 1.24 -9.31 -7.63
C GLY A 43 -0.16 -8.76 -7.88
N LEU A 44 -0.48 -8.33 -9.10
CA LEU A 44 -1.81 -7.84 -9.46
C LEU A 44 -2.67 -8.97 -10.07
N PRO A 45 -3.98 -9.02 -9.78
CA PRO A 45 -4.89 -9.89 -10.51
C PRO A 45 -4.89 -9.58 -12.01
N ASP A 46 -5.11 -10.59 -12.85
CA ASP A 46 -5.11 -10.43 -14.30
C ASP A 46 -6.17 -9.44 -14.82
N THR A 47 -7.24 -9.22 -14.05
CA THR A 47 -8.34 -8.30 -14.36
C THR A 47 -8.04 -6.85 -14.00
N VAL A 48 -6.92 -6.57 -13.34
CA VAL A 48 -6.56 -5.25 -12.81
C VAL A 48 -5.34 -4.69 -13.55
N GLU A 49 -5.48 -3.50 -14.14
CA GLU A 49 -4.40 -2.79 -14.83
C GLU A 49 -3.55 -1.95 -13.87
N LYS A 50 -4.20 -1.36 -12.86
CA LYS A 50 -3.56 -0.49 -11.88
C LYS A 50 -4.37 -0.48 -10.59
N ILE A 51 -3.69 -0.34 -9.47
CA ILE A 51 -4.33 0.02 -8.20
C ILE A 51 -3.69 1.30 -7.70
N SER A 52 -4.50 2.32 -7.38
CA SER A 52 -4.02 3.55 -6.75
C SER A 52 -4.45 3.61 -5.31
N PHE A 53 -3.57 4.17 -4.50
CA PHE A 53 -3.69 4.31 -3.06
C PHE A 53 -3.51 5.78 -2.69
N GLU A 54 -4.46 6.30 -1.93
CA GLU A 54 -4.34 7.60 -1.27
C GLU A 54 -4.22 7.33 0.23
N ALA A 55 -3.00 7.47 0.77
CA ALA A 55 -2.73 7.21 2.18
C ALA A 55 -2.54 8.53 2.93
N LYS A 56 -3.23 8.67 4.05
CA LYS A 56 -3.12 9.82 4.94
C LYS A 56 -3.02 9.37 6.39
N LEU A 57 -2.08 9.94 7.13
CA LEU A 57 -2.02 9.81 8.58
C LEU A 57 -2.61 11.05 9.25
N SER A 58 -3.20 10.87 10.42
CA SER A 58 -3.58 11.95 11.32
C SER A 58 -3.32 11.55 12.77
N ALA A 59 -3.21 12.55 13.65
CA ALA A 59 -3.11 12.30 15.08
C ALA A 59 -4.31 11.49 15.57
N GLY A 60 -4.03 10.42 16.31
CA GLY A 60 -5.02 9.58 16.98
C GLY A 60 -5.10 9.91 18.48
N PRO A 61 -6.03 9.27 19.20
CA PRO A 61 -6.12 9.41 20.66
C PRO A 61 -4.86 8.88 21.34
N ASN A 62 -4.60 9.38 22.56
CA ASN A 62 -3.51 8.93 23.44
C ASN A 62 -2.10 8.99 22.79
N GLY A 63 -1.87 9.94 21.88
CA GLY A 63 -0.59 10.07 21.17
C GLY A 63 -0.38 9.05 20.05
N GLY A 64 -1.41 8.26 19.71
CA GLY A 64 -1.37 7.32 18.59
C GLY A 64 -1.59 8.00 17.23
N SER A 65 -1.77 7.18 16.19
CA SER A 65 -2.05 7.65 14.82
C SER A 65 -3.25 6.92 14.23
N ILE A 66 -3.95 7.59 13.33
CA ILE A 66 -5.02 7.00 12.51
C ILE A 66 -4.54 7.03 11.06
N ALA A 67 -4.54 5.86 10.42
CA ALA A 67 -4.24 5.72 9.00
C ALA A 67 -5.55 5.59 8.20
N LYS A 68 -5.76 6.51 7.26
CA LYS A 68 -6.82 6.41 6.25
C LYS A 68 -6.20 6.01 4.92
N LEU A 69 -6.73 4.96 4.32
CA LEU A 69 -6.31 4.46 3.03
C LEU A 69 -7.52 4.37 2.10
N SER A 70 -7.52 5.16 1.03
CA SER A 70 -8.47 5.00 -0.07
C SER A 70 -7.82 4.18 -1.18
N VAL A 71 -8.53 3.17 -1.69
CA VAL A 71 -8.02 2.27 -2.73
C VAL A 71 -8.92 2.37 -3.97
N LYS A 72 -8.31 2.59 -5.13
CA LYS A 72 -9.00 2.68 -6.44
C LYS A 72 -8.46 1.59 -7.36
N TYR A 73 -9.34 0.70 -7.79
CA TYR A 73 -9.01 -0.35 -8.75
C TYR A 73 -9.35 0.14 -10.16
N TYR A 74 -8.39 -0.01 -11.07
CA TYR A 74 -8.57 0.25 -12.49
C TYR A 74 -8.54 -1.10 -13.18
N THR A 75 -9.70 -1.55 -13.66
CA THR A 75 -9.88 -2.89 -14.21
C THR A 75 -9.87 -2.89 -15.73
N LYS A 76 -9.56 -4.06 -16.30
CA LYS A 76 -9.65 -4.29 -17.74
C LYS A 76 -11.12 -4.41 -18.14
N GLY A 77 -11.57 -3.51 -19.02
CA GLY A 77 -12.98 -3.46 -19.46
C GLY A 77 -13.94 -3.30 -18.27
N ASP A 78 -15.05 -4.02 -18.29
CA ASP A 78 -16.09 -3.97 -17.25
C ASP A 78 -15.87 -4.99 -16.12
N ALA A 79 -14.65 -5.52 -15.96
CA ALA A 79 -14.35 -6.46 -14.89
C ALA A 79 -14.54 -5.79 -13.52
N ILE A 80 -15.21 -6.50 -12.61
CA ILE A 80 -15.46 -6.03 -11.24
C ILE A 80 -14.55 -6.85 -10.31
N PRO A 81 -13.72 -6.21 -9.47
CA PRO A 81 -12.94 -6.93 -8.47
C PRO A 81 -13.88 -7.69 -7.54
N SER A 82 -13.58 -8.97 -7.33
CA SER A 82 -14.35 -9.80 -6.40
C SER A 82 -14.19 -9.32 -4.96
N GLU A 83 -15.19 -9.63 -4.12
CA GLU A 83 -15.11 -9.32 -2.69
C GLU A 83 -13.92 -10.01 -2.01
N GLU A 84 -13.55 -11.20 -2.48
CA GLU A 84 -12.40 -11.93 -1.98
C GLU A 84 -11.07 -11.23 -2.30
N GLU A 85 -10.88 -10.75 -3.53
CA GLU A 85 -9.71 -9.96 -3.91
C GLU A 85 -9.59 -8.69 -3.07
N ILE A 86 -10.71 -7.98 -2.86
CA ILE A 86 -10.75 -6.77 -2.03
C ILE A 86 -10.39 -7.10 -0.57
N LYS A 87 -10.97 -8.17 -0.01
CA LYS A 87 -10.70 -8.61 1.37
C LYS A 87 -9.25 -9.05 1.56
N ASN A 88 -8.71 -9.81 0.61
CA ASN A 88 -7.31 -10.25 0.63
C ASN A 88 -6.35 -9.06 0.52
N GLY A 89 -6.63 -8.09 -0.36
CA GLY A 89 -5.87 -6.84 -0.44
C GLY A 89 -5.89 -6.05 0.85
N LYS A 90 -7.06 -5.93 1.50
CA LYS A 90 -7.20 -5.27 2.81
C LYS A 90 -6.39 -5.99 3.89
N ALA A 91 -6.49 -7.31 3.99
CA ALA A 91 -5.77 -8.09 5.00
C ALA A 91 -4.24 -7.97 4.84
N LYS A 92 -3.73 -7.95 3.61
CA LYS A 92 -2.30 -7.68 3.33
C LYS A 92 -1.89 -6.29 3.82
N GLY A 93 -2.69 -5.26 3.52
CA GLY A 93 -2.44 -3.89 3.98
C GLY A 93 -2.41 -3.77 5.51
N GLU A 94 -3.38 -4.38 6.20
CA GLU A 94 -3.43 -4.40 7.67
C GLU A 94 -2.23 -5.15 8.28
N GLY A 95 -1.80 -6.25 7.66
CA GLY A 95 -0.63 -7.00 8.07
C GLY A 95 0.67 -6.18 7.98
N ILE A 96 0.86 -5.47 6.87
CA ILE A 96 2.02 -4.57 6.69
C ILE A 96 2.00 -3.45 7.74
N PHE A 97 0.84 -2.81 7.96
CA PHE A 97 0.74 -1.72 8.92
C PHE A 97 1.06 -2.18 10.35
N LYS A 98 0.54 -3.34 10.77
CA LYS A 98 0.87 -3.93 12.08
C LYS A 98 2.35 -4.27 12.22
N ALA A 99 2.99 -4.76 11.16
CA ALA A 99 4.43 -5.04 11.19
C ALA A 99 5.26 -3.76 11.35
N LEU A 100 4.87 -2.67 10.68
CA LEU A 100 5.50 -1.36 10.83
C LEU A 100 5.31 -0.79 12.23
N GLU A 101 4.09 -0.83 12.77
CA GLU A 101 3.79 -0.43 14.14
C GLU A 101 4.67 -1.18 15.15
N GLY A 102 4.70 -2.51 15.07
CA GLY A 102 5.51 -3.35 15.96
C GLY A 102 7.00 -3.02 15.87
N TYR A 103 7.51 -2.74 14.67
CA TYR A 103 8.90 -2.30 14.50
C TYR A 103 9.16 -0.95 15.16
N CYS A 104 8.31 0.07 14.93
CA CYS A 104 8.48 1.40 15.51
C CYS A 104 8.38 1.37 17.05
N VAL A 105 7.47 0.58 17.62
CA VAL A 105 7.33 0.43 19.08
C VAL A 105 8.57 -0.23 19.68
N ALA A 106 9.13 -1.24 19.02
CA ALA A 106 10.34 -1.92 19.49
C ALA A 106 11.61 -1.08 19.28
N ASN A 107 11.58 -0.10 18.38
CA ASN A 107 12.74 0.71 17.98
C ASN A 107 12.39 2.20 17.95
N PRO A 108 12.09 2.83 19.10
CA PRO A 108 11.58 4.20 19.16
C PRO A 108 12.59 5.26 18.68
N ASP A 109 13.88 4.96 18.73
CA ASP A 109 14.98 5.88 18.37
C ASP A 109 15.60 5.58 16.99
N TYR A 110 14.92 4.79 16.16
CA TYR A 110 15.42 4.42 14.83
C TYR A 110 15.32 5.59 13.84
N ASN A 111 16.43 5.87 13.13
CA ASN A 111 16.59 6.99 12.18
C ASN A 111 15.87 6.75 10.83
#